data_AF-A0A497FE93-F1
#
_entry.id   AF-A0A497FE93-F1
#
_cell.length_a   1.000
_cell.length_b   1.000
_cell.length_c   1.000
_cell.angle_alpha   90.00
_cell.angle_beta   90.00
_cell.angle_gamma   90.00
#
_symmetry.space_group_name_H-M   'P 1'
#
loop_
_entity.id
_entity.type
_entity.pdbx_description
1 polymer ?
#
loop_
_entity_poly.entity_id
_entity_poly.type
_entity_poly.pdbx_seq_one_letter_code
_entity_poly.pdbx_strand_id
1 'polypeptide(L)'
;MRCRPIGRDKRDSLIATDRSKGRKVTLYSIVVSSMRARDELTRYVDTFKHVKFLSRHERTTYFPKTLRIIKTLVDADILLSIDVTNYLGVLLDHLEKISNRVNRVLVAVTDDYLVNITRNKLRESVVIAEGSLRRYRVTLENLGLKSSVMYVLLGIADTLAAYTRIQVEDQGRK
;
A
#
# COMPACT_ATOMS: atom_id res chain seq x y z
N MET A 1 6.32 14.88 6.52
CA MET A 1 5.14 14.37 7.27
C MET A 1 5.69 13.45 8.35
N ARG A 2 5.51 13.76 9.65
CA ARG A 2 6.05 12.94 10.75
C ARG A 2 5.05 11.85 11.13
N CYS A 3 5.50 10.60 11.18
CA CYS A 3 4.70 9.46 11.60
C CYS A 3 4.14 9.66 13.01
N ARG A 4 2.82 9.53 13.18
CA ARG A 4 2.18 9.47 14.50
C ARG A 4 2.41 8.08 15.12
N PRO A 5 2.57 7.98 16.46
CA PRO A 5 2.70 6.69 17.12
C PRO A 5 1.37 5.93 17.03
N ILE A 6 1.41 4.73 16.47
CA ILE A 6 0.28 3.80 16.43
C ILE A 6 -0.04 3.42 17.89
N GLY A 7 -1.27 3.66 18.32
CA GLY A 7 -1.72 3.43 19.70
C GLY A 7 -1.56 1.98 20.15
N ARG A 8 -1.30 1.79 21.46
CA ARG A 8 -1.18 0.51 22.17
C ARG A 8 -2.51 -0.25 22.20
N ASP A 9 -2.91 -0.80 21.06
CA ASP A 9 -4.08 -1.67 20.97
C ASP A 9 -3.74 -2.82 20.03
N LYS A 10 -3.81 -4.05 20.54
CA LYS A 10 -3.31 -5.30 19.92
C LYS A 10 -4.06 -5.59 18.60
N ARG A 11 -3.58 -5.05 17.47
CA ARG A 11 -4.27 -5.09 16.17
C ARG A 11 -3.45 -5.81 15.10
N ASP A 12 -4.05 -6.83 14.49
CA ASP A 12 -3.58 -7.42 13.25
C ASP A 12 -3.53 -6.33 12.16
N SER A 13 -2.37 -6.18 11.52
CA SER A 13 -2.17 -5.16 10.48
C SER A 13 -2.11 -5.79 9.09
N LEU A 14 -2.63 -5.04 8.12
CA LEU A 14 -2.57 -5.31 6.70
C LEU A 14 -1.59 -4.32 6.06
N ILE A 15 -0.67 -4.82 5.26
CA ILE A 15 0.32 -3.99 4.56
C ILE A 15 0.14 -4.16 3.05
N ALA A 16 0.23 -3.04 2.33
CA ALA A 16 0.47 -3.04 0.90
C ALA A 16 1.74 -2.25 0.57
N THR A 17 2.59 -2.81 -0.26
CA THR A 17 3.77 -2.11 -0.80
C THR A 17 3.79 -2.18 -2.31
N ASP A 18 4.00 -1.05 -2.96
CA ASP A 18 4.08 -1.01 -4.41
C ASP A 18 5.30 -0.22 -4.90
N ARG A 19 5.69 -0.44 -6.15
CA ARG A 19 6.83 0.22 -6.77
C ARG A 19 6.43 0.85 -8.11
N SER A 20 6.58 2.17 -8.20
CA SER A 20 6.47 2.88 -9.48
C SER A 20 7.85 3.17 -10.04
N LYS A 21 8.23 2.46 -11.11
CA LYS A 21 9.49 2.69 -11.84
C LYS A 21 9.29 3.73 -12.95
N GLY A 22 10.06 4.80 -12.90
CA GLY A 22 10.13 5.84 -13.92
C GLY A 22 11.36 5.75 -14.80
N ARG A 23 11.59 6.81 -15.59
CA ARG A 23 12.81 6.97 -16.38
C ARG A 23 13.98 7.43 -15.51
N LYS A 24 13.71 8.33 -14.56
CA LYS A 24 14.76 8.96 -13.72
C LYS A 24 14.77 8.46 -12.29
N VAL A 25 13.62 8.05 -11.77
CA VAL A 25 13.45 7.69 -10.35
C VAL A 25 12.58 6.45 -10.22
N THR A 26 12.86 5.64 -9.21
CA THR A 26 11.96 4.59 -8.74
C THR A 26 11.42 5.01 -7.40
N LEU A 27 10.10 5.02 -7.26
CA LEU A 27 9.45 5.26 -5.98
C LEU A 27 8.84 3.97 -5.45
N TYR A 28 8.85 3.85 -4.14
CA TYR A 28 8.24 2.79 -3.36
C TYR A 28 7.19 3.44 -2.47
N SER A 29 6.04 2.81 -2.35
CA SER A 29 5.01 3.20 -1.39
C SER A 29 4.77 2.08 -0.39
N ILE A 30 4.37 2.47 0.81
CA ILE A 30 3.87 1.57 1.84
C ILE A 30 2.58 2.14 2.40
N VAL A 31 1.59 1.25 2.55
CA VAL A 31 0.29 1.55 3.12
C VAL A 31 0.00 0.51 4.18
N VAL A 32 -0.41 0.98 5.36
CA VAL A 32 -0.74 0.15 6.52
C VAL A 32 -2.17 0.43 6.92
N SER A 33 -2.95 -0.62 7.12
CA SER A 33 -4.32 -0.55 7.62
C SER A 33 -4.50 -1.55 8.77
N SER A 34 -5.47 -1.29 9.64
CA SER A 34 -5.92 -2.30 10.60
C SER A 34 -6.82 -3.33 9.90
N MET A 35 -6.74 -4.58 10.35
CA MET A 35 -7.71 -5.62 9.99
C MET A 35 -9.15 -5.25 10.37
N ARG A 36 -9.34 -4.42 11.41
CA ARG A 36 -10.66 -3.92 11.84
C ARG A 36 -11.34 -3.06 10.78
N ALA A 37 -10.57 -2.43 9.90
CA ALA A 37 -11.09 -1.52 8.86
C ALA A 37 -11.41 -2.23 7.53
N ARG A 38 -11.39 -3.58 7.52
CA ARG A 38 -11.56 -4.38 6.30
C ARG A 38 -12.91 -4.11 5.62
N ASP A 39 -13.97 -3.93 6.39
CA ASP A 39 -15.33 -3.76 5.86
C ASP A 39 -15.48 -2.37 5.25
N GLU A 40 -14.89 -1.34 5.85
CA GLU A 40 -14.80 0.00 5.28
C GLU A 40 -14.00 0.00 3.97
N LEU A 41 -12.87 -0.72 3.92
CA LEU A 41 -12.05 -0.82 2.71
C LEU A 41 -12.80 -1.49 1.55
N THR A 42 -13.71 -2.44 1.81
CA THR A 42 -14.51 -3.06 0.73
C THR A 42 -15.39 -2.08 -0.03
N ARG A 43 -15.71 -0.91 0.55
CA ARG A 43 -16.50 0.13 -0.14
C ARG A 43 -15.73 0.80 -1.29
N TYR A 44 -14.42 0.57 -1.38
CA TYR A 44 -13.54 1.23 -2.35
C TYR A 44 -12.98 0.30 -3.43
N VAL A 45 -13.52 -0.92 -3.54
CA VAL A 45 -13.02 -1.96 -4.47
C VAL A 45 -12.95 -1.45 -5.92
N ASP A 46 -13.95 -0.72 -6.38
CA ASP A 46 -14.01 -0.19 -7.74
C ASP A 46 -13.44 1.24 -7.87
N THR A 47 -12.90 1.79 -6.79
CA THR A 47 -12.37 3.16 -6.76
C THR A 47 -10.95 3.24 -7.30
N PHE A 48 -10.09 2.33 -6.86
CA PHE A 48 -8.66 2.37 -7.18
C PHE A 48 -8.36 1.49 -8.38
N LYS A 49 -7.88 2.10 -9.46
CA LYS A 49 -7.48 1.42 -10.70
C LYS A 49 -5.96 1.39 -10.77
N HIS A 50 -5.39 0.34 -11.33
CA HIS A 50 -3.97 0.33 -11.64
C HIS A 50 -3.62 1.47 -12.62
N VAL A 51 -2.76 2.38 -12.18
CA VAL A 51 -2.44 3.63 -12.88
C VAL A 51 -1.81 3.38 -14.25
N LYS A 52 -1.14 2.23 -14.43
CA LYS A 52 -0.58 1.81 -15.72
C LYS A 52 -1.62 1.70 -16.83
N PHE A 53 -2.89 1.43 -16.48
CA PHE A 53 -3.99 1.32 -17.45
C PHE A 53 -4.72 2.64 -17.69
N LEU A 54 -4.37 3.70 -16.96
CA LEU A 54 -4.97 5.02 -17.15
C LEU A 54 -4.17 5.82 -18.17
N SER A 55 -4.86 6.40 -19.15
CA SER A 55 -4.32 7.38 -20.07
C SER A 55 -3.91 8.67 -19.34
N ARG A 56 -3.12 9.52 -20.01
CA ARG A 56 -2.73 10.83 -19.47
C ARG A 56 -3.94 11.70 -19.13
N HIS A 57 -4.99 11.65 -19.96
CA HIS A 57 -6.21 12.41 -19.74
C HIS A 57 -6.98 11.90 -18.53
N GLU A 58 -7.21 10.59 -18.41
CA GLU A 58 -7.90 10.00 -17.25
C GLU A 58 -7.19 10.28 -15.92
N ARG A 59 -5.85 10.33 -15.93
CA ARG A 59 -5.06 10.66 -14.74
C ARG A 59 -5.35 12.06 -14.18
N THR A 60 -5.75 13.01 -15.04
CA THR A 60 -6.05 14.39 -14.60
C THR A 60 -7.26 14.46 -13.67
N THR A 61 -8.24 13.57 -13.83
CA THR A 61 -9.43 13.49 -12.98
C THR A 61 -9.31 12.41 -11.92
N TYR A 62 -8.64 11.30 -12.24
CA TYR A 62 -8.42 10.18 -11.32
C TYR A 62 -7.63 10.60 -10.07
N PHE A 63 -6.44 11.19 -10.23
CA PHE A 63 -5.57 11.48 -9.08
C PHE A 63 -6.20 12.44 -8.07
N PRO A 64 -6.79 13.60 -8.46
CA PRO A 64 -7.41 14.49 -7.49
C PRO A 64 -8.54 13.80 -6.70
N LYS A 65 -9.33 12.95 -7.36
CA LYS A 65 -10.42 12.21 -6.72
C LYS A 65 -9.89 11.18 -5.73
N THR A 66 -8.95 10.33 -6.15
CA THR A 66 -8.43 9.25 -5.30
C THR A 66 -7.59 9.76 -4.14
N LEU A 67 -6.80 10.83 -4.33
CA LEU A 67 -6.04 11.45 -3.24
C LEU A 67 -6.96 12.05 -2.16
N ARG A 68 -8.11 12.63 -2.52
CA ARG A 68 -9.11 13.08 -1.53
C ARG A 68 -9.69 11.92 -0.72
N ILE A 69 -9.94 10.78 -1.38
CA ILE A 69 -10.41 9.58 -0.70
C ILE A 69 -9.33 9.05 0.24
N ILE A 70 -8.08 8.93 -0.22
CA ILE A 70 -6.95 8.50 0.62
C ILE A 70 -6.82 9.39 1.85
N LYS A 71 -6.91 10.72 1.68
CA LYS A 71 -6.91 11.67 2.80
C LYS A 71 -8.04 11.36 3.78
N THR A 72 -9.25 11.14 3.29
CA THR A 72 -10.41 10.79 4.14
C THR A 72 -10.18 9.49 4.91
N LEU A 73 -9.56 8.49 4.29
CA LEU A 73 -9.23 7.22 4.95
C LEU A 73 -8.14 7.38 6.02
N VAL A 74 -7.20 8.30 5.82
CA VAL A 74 -6.20 8.66 6.86
C VAL A 74 -6.89 9.40 8.00
N ASP A 75 -7.72 10.40 7.70
CA ASP A 75 -8.42 11.22 8.69
C ASP A 75 -9.40 10.39 9.54
N ALA A 76 -9.91 9.29 9.01
CA ALA A 76 -10.78 8.34 9.69
C ALA A 76 -10.06 7.17 10.38
N ASP A 77 -8.72 7.20 10.49
CA ASP A 77 -7.89 6.13 11.07
C ASP A 77 -8.08 4.74 10.43
N ILE A 78 -8.58 4.69 9.17
CA ILE A 78 -8.64 3.47 8.37
C ILE A 78 -7.23 3.12 7.88
N LEU A 79 -6.54 4.10 7.30
CA LEU A 79 -5.12 3.99 6.95
C LEU A 79 -4.27 4.49 8.12
N LEU A 80 -3.62 3.56 8.81
CA LEU A 80 -2.80 3.84 9.99
C LEU A 80 -1.48 4.52 9.63
N SER A 81 -0.93 4.20 8.45
CA SER A 81 0.32 4.78 7.98
C SER A 81 0.38 4.73 6.46
N ILE A 82 0.83 5.81 5.84
CA ILE A 82 1.19 5.88 4.43
C ILE A 82 2.56 6.54 4.30
N ASP A 83 3.39 6.04 3.40
CA ASP A 83 4.67 6.68 3.09
C ASP A 83 5.10 6.38 1.64
N VAL A 84 5.90 7.30 1.08
CA VAL A 84 6.48 7.17 -0.26
C VAL A 84 7.94 7.59 -0.21
N THR A 85 8.83 6.71 -0.69
CA THR A 85 10.28 6.92 -0.68
C THR A 85 10.92 6.50 -2.00
N ASN A 86 12.00 7.16 -2.38
CA ASN A 86 12.85 6.75 -3.52
C ASN A 86 13.98 5.80 -3.12
N TYR A 87 14.11 5.46 -1.83
CA TYR A 87 15.16 4.59 -1.32
C TYR A 87 14.58 3.28 -0.77
N LEU A 88 14.99 2.16 -1.37
CA LEU A 88 14.55 0.83 -0.91
C LEU A 88 14.93 0.58 0.56
N GLY A 89 16.11 1.00 1.00
CA GLY A 89 16.53 0.84 2.40
C GLY A 89 15.57 1.50 3.41
N VAL A 90 14.98 2.65 3.05
CA VAL A 90 13.99 3.34 3.88
C VAL A 90 12.67 2.56 3.93
N LEU A 91 12.23 1.99 2.80
CA LEU A 91 11.06 1.11 2.78
C LEU A 91 11.25 -0.09 3.70
N LEU A 92 12.43 -0.73 3.66
CA LEU A 92 12.74 -1.90 4.46
C LEU A 92 12.83 -1.58 5.95
N ASP A 93 13.42 -0.44 6.31
CA ASP A 93 13.43 0.08 7.68
C ASP A 93 12.01 0.37 8.18
N HIS A 94 11.13 0.91 7.32
CA HIS A 94 9.72 1.11 7.66
C HIS A 94 8.97 -0.21 7.88
N LEU A 95 9.16 -1.20 7.01
CA LEU A 95 8.58 -2.54 7.18
C LEU A 95 9.04 -3.18 8.51
N GLU A 96 10.33 -3.08 8.82
CA GLU A 96 10.90 -3.61 10.06
C GLU A 96 10.35 -2.90 11.29
N LYS A 97 10.27 -1.56 11.26
CA LYS A 97 9.65 -0.76 12.34
C LYS A 97 8.18 -1.10 12.54
N ILE A 98 7.42 -1.32 11.47
CA ILE A 98 6.03 -1.74 11.57
C ILE A 98 5.96 -3.14 12.18
N SER A 99 6.77 -4.09 11.70
CA SER A 99 6.84 -5.44 12.25
C SER A 99 7.17 -5.46 13.74
N ASN A 100 8.07 -4.59 14.21
CA ASN A 100 8.49 -4.52 15.61
C ASN A 100 7.47 -3.79 16.51
N ARG A 101 6.64 -2.91 15.95
CA ARG A 101 5.65 -2.13 16.69
C ARG A 101 4.29 -2.80 16.78
N VAL A 102 3.96 -3.61 15.78
CA VAL A 102 2.68 -4.29 15.67
C VAL A 102 2.84 -5.70 16.19
N ASN A 103 1.93 -6.16 17.05
CA ASN A 103 1.99 -7.50 17.64
C ASN A 103 1.99 -8.61 16.58
N ARG A 104 1.35 -8.37 15.42
CA ARG A 104 1.40 -9.24 14.24
C ARG A 104 1.03 -8.47 12.96
N VAL A 105 1.91 -8.48 11.97
CA VAL A 105 1.52 -8.19 10.58
C VAL A 105 0.89 -9.47 10.01
N LEU A 106 -0.40 -9.43 9.72
CA LEU A 106 -1.16 -10.62 9.34
C LEU A 106 -0.87 -10.98 7.88
N VAL A 107 -1.03 -9.98 6.99
CA VAL A 107 -0.87 -10.13 5.55
C VAL A 107 -0.15 -8.91 5.00
N ALA A 108 0.88 -9.14 4.19
CA ALA A 108 1.51 -8.12 3.38
C ALA A 108 1.36 -8.49 1.90
N VAL A 109 0.72 -7.63 1.12
CA VAL A 109 0.67 -7.79 -0.33
C VAL A 109 1.63 -6.79 -0.98
N THR A 110 2.43 -7.25 -1.93
CA THR A 110 3.51 -6.44 -2.46
C THR A 110 3.71 -6.62 -3.96
N ASP A 111 4.21 -5.59 -4.63
CA ASP A 111 4.79 -5.71 -5.99
C ASP A 111 5.69 -6.96 -6.07
N ASP A 112 5.55 -7.72 -7.15
CA ASP A 112 6.24 -9.01 -7.35
C ASP A 112 7.76 -8.93 -7.19
N TYR A 113 8.39 -7.79 -7.51
CA TYR A 113 9.83 -7.59 -7.33
C TYR A 113 10.23 -7.51 -5.86
N LEU A 114 9.35 -6.97 -5.01
CA LEU A 114 9.60 -6.74 -3.59
C LEU A 114 9.25 -7.96 -2.72
N VAL A 115 8.60 -8.99 -3.27
CA VAL A 115 8.04 -10.10 -2.48
C VAL A 115 9.08 -10.84 -1.65
N ASN A 116 10.22 -11.20 -2.23
CA ASN A 116 11.26 -11.94 -1.50
C ASN A 116 11.93 -11.08 -0.43
N ILE A 117 12.13 -9.79 -0.73
CA ILE A 117 12.74 -8.83 0.20
C ILE A 117 11.81 -8.59 1.39
N THR A 118 10.52 -8.41 1.11
CA THR A 118 9.47 -8.21 2.12
C THR A 118 9.29 -9.47 2.98
N ARG A 119 9.29 -10.65 2.37
CA ARG A 119 9.20 -11.94 3.08
C ARG A 119 10.38 -12.16 4.05
N ASN A 120 11.58 -11.77 3.66
CA ASN A 120 12.75 -11.86 4.53
C ASN A 120 12.67 -10.95 5.75
N LYS A 121 11.97 -9.81 5.64
CA LYS A 121 11.74 -8.84 6.72
C LYS A 121 10.53 -9.19 7.58
N LEU A 122 9.48 -9.75 6.99
CA LEU A 122 8.23 -10.10 7.66
C LEU A 122 8.08 -11.63 7.76
N ARG A 123 8.99 -12.28 8.48
CA ARG A 123 9.10 -13.76 8.51
C ARG A 123 7.88 -14.47 9.10
N GLU A 124 7.15 -13.80 9.98
CA GLU A 124 5.97 -14.34 10.68
C GLU A 124 4.65 -14.00 9.96
N SER A 125 4.72 -13.28 8.85
CA SER A 125 3.57 -12.76 8.10
C SER A 125 3.31 -13.55 6.83
N VAL A 126 2.05 -13.55 6.38
CA VAL A 126 1.70 -14.05 5.06
C VAL A 126 2.05 -12.98 4.01
N VAL A 127 3.19 -13.17 3.33
CA VAL A 127 3.65 -12.24 2.28
C VAL A 127 3.29 -12.77 0.89
N ILE A 128 2.47 -12.01 0.18
CA ILE A 128 1.86 -12.38 -1.10
C ILE A 128 2.29 -11.38 -2.18
N ALA A 129 2.71 -11.87 -3.34
CA ALA A 129 2.96 -11.01 -4.50
C ALA A 129 1.64 -10.58 -5.16
N GLU A 130 1.56 -9.35 -5.69
CA GLU A 130 0.40 -8.81 -6.41
C GLU A 130 -0.11 -9.80 -7.47
N GLY A 131 0.77 -10.26 -8.37
CA GLY A 131 0.41 -11.20 -9.43
C GLY A 131 -0.12 -12.55 -8.94
N SER A 132 0.12 -12.88 -7.67
CA SER A 132 -0.34 -14.12 -7.04
C SER A 132 -1.56 -13.96 -6.15
N LEU A 133 -2.04 -12.73 -5.88
CA LEU A 133 -3.07 -12.46 -4.87
C LEU A 133 -4.34 -13.30 -5.04
N ARG A 134 -4.77 -13.51 -6.30
CA ARG A 134 -5.94 -14.34 -6.62
C ARG A 134 -5.80 -15.79 -6.16
N ARG A 135 -4.58 -16.35 -6.18
CA ARG A 135 -4.31 -17.74 -5.77
C ARG A 135 -4.35 -17.94 -4.25
N TYR A 136 -4.20 -16.85 -3.49
CA TYR A 136 -4.23 -16.87 -2.03
C TYR A 136 -5.63 -16.63 -1.45
N ARG A 137 -6.68 -16.67 -2.28
CA ARG A 137 -8.07 -16.44 -1.84
C ARG A 137 -8.44 -17.27 -0.61
N VAL A 138 -8.19 -18.58 -0.63
CA VAL A 138 -8.52 -19.48 0.49
C VAL A 138 -7.74 -19.12 1.75
N THR A 139 -6.44 -18.83 1.62
CA THR A 139 -5.60 -18.38 2.75
C THR A 139 -6.13 -17.09 3.37
N LEU A 140 -6.56 -16.13 2.54
CA LEU A 140 -7.12 -14.86 3.02
C LEU A 140 -8.49 -15.07 3.67
N GLU A 141 -9.35 -15.90 3.09
CA GLU A 141 -10.67 -16.23 3.65
C GLU A 141 -10.54 -16.91 5.03
N ASN A 142 -9.57 -17.82 5.20
CA ASN A 142 -9.24 -18.42 6.50
C ASN A 142 -8.77 -17.40 7.55
N LEU A 143 -8.25 -16.26 7.10
CA LEU A 143 -7.87 -15.13 7.95
C LEU A 143 -9.01 -14.11 8.12
N GLY A 144 -10.21 -14.39 7.59
CA GLY A 144 -11.35 -13.48 7.63
C GLY A 144 -11.18 -12.25 6.75
N LEU A 145 -10.40 -12.35 5.66
CA LEU A 145 -10.07 -11.26 4.75
C LEU A 145 -10.50 -11.59 3.32
N LYS A 146 -11.14 -10.63 2.64
CA LYS A 146 -11.41 -10.73 1.20
C LYS A 146 -10.21 -10.23 0.40
N SER A 147 -9.87 -10.89 -0.70
CA SER A 147 -8.81 -10.43 -1.62
C SER A 147 -9.03 -8.99 -2.10
N SER A 148 -10.31 -8.58 -2.23
CA SER A 148 -10.70 -7.24 -2.64
C SER A 148 -10.17 -6.14 -1.71
N VAL A 149 -10.09 -6.40 -0.41
CA VAL A 149 -9.50 -5.46 0.56
C VAL A 149 -8.01 -5.25 0.27
N MET A 150 -7.29 -6.32 -0.04
CA MET A 150 -5.88 -6.20 -0.39
C MET A 150 -5.66 -5.53 -1.75
N TYR A 151 -6.54 -5.75 -2.72
CA TYR A 151 -6.52 -5.01 -3.98
C TYR A 151 -6.74 -3.51 -3.77
N VAL A 152 -7.61 -3.11 -2.83
CA VAL A 152 -7.79 -1.69 -2.47
C VAL A 152 -6.50 -1.11 -1.90
N LEU A 153 -5.86 -1.80 -0.95
CA LEU A 153 -4.61 -1.32 -0.35
C LEU A 153 -3.48 -1.22 -1.39
N LEU A 154 -3.36 -2.20 -2.30
CA LEU A 154 -2.45 -2.14 -3.43
C LEU A 154 -2.76 -0.96 -4.37
N GLY A 155 -4.04 -0.75 -4.70
CA GLY A 155 -4.45 0.37 -5.56
C GLY A 155 -4.15 1.74 -4.95
N ILE A 156 -4.26 1.86 -3.61
CA ILE A 156 -3.81 3.05 -2.88
C ILE A 156 -2.29 3.19 -2.98
N ALA A 157 -1.53 2.13 -2.76
CA ALA A 157 -0.07 2.13 -2.85
C ALA A 157 0.42 2.51 -4.26
N ASP A 158 -0.15 1.92 -5.32
CA ASP A 158 0.13 2.26 -6.72
C ASP A 158 -0.21 3.71 -7.03
N THR A 159 -1.38 4.18 -6.58
CA THR A 159 -1.79 5.57 -6.75
C THR A 159 -0.79 6.54 -6.15
N LEU A 160 -0.34 6.29 -4.91
CA LEU A 160 0.63 7.14 -4.21
C LEU A 160 2.00 7.14 -4.89
N ALA A 161 2.53 5.96 -5.22
CA ALA A 161 3.84 5.83 -5.86
C ALA A 161 3.84 6.45 -7.26
N ALA A 162 2.80 6.17 -8.07
CA ALA A 162 2.70 6.68 -9.42
C ALA A 162 2.46 8.19 -9.47
N TYR A 163 1.57 8.72 -8.63
CA TYR A 163 1.32 10.15 -8.55
C TYR A 163 2.60 10.91 -8.18
N THR A 164 3.25 10.49 -7.09
CA THR A 164 4.47 11.15 -6.60
C THR A 164 5.58 11.09 -7.64
N ARG A 165 5.72 9.96 -8.33
CA ARG A 165 6.73 9.80 -9.38
C ARG A 165 6.49 10.77 -10.53
N ILE A 166 5.24 10.87 -11.01
CA ILE A 166 4.87 11.78 -12.08
C ILE A 166 5.20 13.22 -11.67
N GLN A 167 4.85 13.62 -10.45
CA GLN A 167 5.18 14.97 -9.94
C GLN A 167 6.68 15.23 -9.90
N VAL A 168 7.48 14.30 -9.38
CA VAL A 168 8.95 14.43 -9.32
C VAL A 168 9.57 14.48 -10.72
N GLU A 169 9.12 13.63 -11.65
CA GLU A 169 9.64 13.60 -13.01
C GLU A 169 9.24 14.84 -13.83
N ASP A 170 8.05 15.40 -13.60
CA ASP A 170 7.59 16.63 -14.26
C ASP A 170 8.27 17.88 -13.68
N GLN A 171 8.53 17.92 -12.36
CA GLN A 171 9.29 19.00 -11.73
C GLN A 171 10.75 19.01 -12.20
N GLY A 172 11.39 17.85 -12.37
CA GLY A 172 12.74 17.72 -12.91
C GLY A 172 12.86 17.90 -14.44
N ARG A 173 11.85 18.47 -15.10
CA ARG A 173 11.87 18.94 -16.50
C ARG A 173 11.88 20.46 -16.62
N LYS A 174 11.64 21.19 -15.52
CA LYS A 174 11.88 22.63 -15.44
C LYS A 174 13.31 22.88 -14.99
#